data_AF-A0A2J7ZQ30-F1
#
_entry.id   AF-A0A2J7ZQ30-F1
#
_cell.length_a   1.000
_cell.length_b   1.000
_cell.length_c   1.000
_cell.angle_alpha   90.00
_cell.angle_beta   90.00
_cell.angle_gamma   90.00
#
_symmetry.space_group_name_H-M   'P 1'
#
loop_
_entity.id
_entity.type
_entity.pdbx_description
1 polymer ?
#
loop_
_entity_poly.entity_id
_entity_poly.type
_entity_poly.pdbx_seq_one_letter_code
_entity_poly.pdbx_strand_id
1 'polypeptide(L)'
;MNETRGAIHMLLAPIDSALAGAARGSVKLLYVAPEKLLTPWLLAALRRLTISLWGHSFRPAYLRLGHVLRSVLRPRCVLGLTATATAPTAKEVAEVLGLAPGRVLREAPLRDNLRLRVLHMPGCTESGTSRAALLQLLRTELRDAASVLVYVGMQWQADEVARDLQSGSGIAASSYHAARRHLVRTR
;
A
#
# COMPACT_ATOMS: atom_id res chain seq x y z
N MET A 1 -33.05 -5.86 19.54
CA MET A 1 -32.92 -5.75 18.08
C MET A 1 -32.59 -4.31 17.74
N ASN A 2 -31.31 -3.97 17.66
CA ASN A 2 -30.89 -2.65 17.19
C ASN A 2 -29.59 -2.84 16.40
N GLU A 3 -29.75 -3.15 15.11
CA GLU A 3 -28.65 -3.25 14.16
C GLU A 3 -28.13 -1.83 13.89
N THR A 4 -27.11 -1.41 14.62
CA THR A 4 -26.34 -0.22 14.25
C THR A 4 -25.53 -0.58 13.00
N ARG A 5 -26.11 -0.33 11.83
CA ARG A 5 -25.44 -0.37 10.54
C ARG A 5 -24.16 0.46 10.64
N GLY A 6 -23.03 -0.23 10.76
CA GLY A 6 -21.69 0.35 10.80
C GLY A 6 -21.30 0.87 9.42
N ALA A 7 -21.87 2.00 9.01
CA ALA A 7 -21.38 2.72 7.85
C ALA A 7 -20.02 3.34 8.22
N ILE A 8 -18.95 2.84 7.61
CA ILE A 8 -17.63 3.51 7.64
C ILE A 8 -17.74 4.73 6.73
N HIS A 9 -18.20 5.85 7.31
CA HIS A 9 -18.22 7.13 6.61
C HIS A 9 -16.78 7.63 6.44
N MET A 10 -16.16 7.30 5.31
CA MET A 10 -14.93 7.94 4.85
C MET A 10 -15.28 9.33 4.31
N LEU A 11 -15.63 10.25 5.21
CA LEU A 11 -15.76 11.65 4.83
C LEU A 11 -14.33 12.22 4.72
N LEU A 12 -13.98 12.71 3.53
CA LEU A 12 -12.96 13.75 3.37
C LEU A 12 -13.52 15.05 3.94
N ALA A 13 -13.82 15.06 5.24
CA ALA A 13 -14.28 16.24 5.94
C ALA A 13 -13.12 17.22 6.10
N PRO A 14 -13.40 18.54 6.10
CA PRO A 14 -12.45 19.52 6.61
C PRO A 14 -11.95 19.07 7.98
N ILE A 15 -10.65 19.25 8.22
CA ILE A 15 -9.98 18.69 9.40
C ILE A 15 -10.62 19.14 10.72
N ASP A 16 -11.14 20.36 10.77
CA ASP A 16 -11.83 20.90 11.95
C ASP A 16 -13.12 20.14 12.25
N SER A 17 -13.91 19.81 11.22
CA SER A 17 -15.13 19.02 11.36
C SER A 17 -14.81 17.58 11.80
N ALA A 18 -13.76 16.98 11.23
CA ALA A 18 -13.30 15.65 11.61
C ALA A 18 -12.83 15.60 13.08
N LEU A 19 -12.08 16.60 13.54
CA LEU A 19 -11.62 16.71 14.93
C LEU A 19 -12.77 16.97 15.90
N ALA A 20 -13.72 17.85 15.53
CA ALA A 20 -14.90 18.12 16.34
C ALA A 20 -15.80 16.88 16.44
N GLY A 21 -15.95 16.13 15.35
CA GLY A 21 -16.66 14.85 15.34
C GLY A 21 -15.96 13.76 16.17
N ALA A 22 -14.62 13.73 16.16
CA ALA A 22 -13.84 12.84 17.00
C ALA A 22 -14.01 13.18 18.49
N ALA A 23 -14.00 14.47 18.85
CA ALA A 23 -14.26 14.93 20.21
C ALA A 23 -15.65 14.56 20.73
N ARG A 24 -16.67 14.57 19.85
CA ARG A 24 -18.05 14.18 20.17
C ARG A 24 -18.31 12.67 20.04
N GLY A 25 -17.33 11.87 19.63
CA GLY A 25 -17.50 10.42 19.43
C GLY A 25 -18.34 10.01 18.20
N SER A 26 -18.69 10.96 17.33
CA SER A 26 -19.41 10.71 16.07
C SER A 26 -18.51 10.18 14.96
N VAL A 27 -17.19 10.36 15.08
CA VAL A 27 -16.18 9.75 14.21
C VAL A 27 -15.64 8.49 14.86
N LYS A 28 -15.70 7.36 14.14
CA LYS A 28 -15.16 6.07 14.60
C LYS A 28 -13.71 5.82 14.13
N LEU A 29 -13.35 6.31 12.95
CA LEU A 29 -12.00 6.22 12.40
C LEU A 29 -11.56 7.57 11.83
N LEU A 30 -10.34 7.99 12.18
CA LEU A 30 -9.70 9.20 11.65
C LEU A 30 -8.42 8.80 10.92
N TYR A 31 -8.39 8.98 9.60
CA TYR A 31 -7.21 8.71 8.78
C TYR A 31 -6.35 9.97 8.67
N VAL A 32 -5.07 9.85 9.06
CA VAL A 32 -4.12 10.96 9.05
C VAL A 32 -2.83 10.49 8.40
N ALA A 33 -2.34 11.22 7.39
CA ALA A 33 -1.01 11.00 6.84
C ALA A 33 0.06 11.30 7.91
N PRO A 34 1.15 10.52 8.02
CA PRO A 34 2.15 10.70 9.05
C PRO A 34 2.78 12.10 9.00
N GLU A 35 2.98 12.68 7.81
CA GLU A 35 3.50 14.04 7.65
C GLU A 35 2.57 15.09 8.28
N LYS A 36 1.25 14.91 8.16
CA LYS A 36 0.25 15.78 8.82
C LYS A 36 0.18 15.52 10.32
N LEU A 37 0.25 14.26 10.75
CA LEU A 37 0.22 13.88 12.16
C LEU A 37 1.33 14.56 12.96
N LEU A 38 2.50 14.76 12.34
CA LEU A 38 3.64 15.42 12.97
C LEU A 38 3.52 16.95 13.09
N THR A 39 2.41 17.56 12.65
CA THR A 39 2.20 19.00 12.80
C THR A 39 1.84 19.36 14.25
N PRO A 40 2.46 20.40 14.85
CA PRO A 40 2.28 20.70 16.28
C PRO A 40 0.83 20.92 16.71
N TRP A 41 0.05 21.64 15.89
CA TRP A 41 -1.35 21.95 16.20
C TRP A 41 -2.23 20.69 16.20
N LEU A 42 -2.00 19.75 15.28
CA LEU A 42 -2.77 18.51 15.20
C LEU A 42 -2.44 17.58 16.37
N LEU A 43 -1.16 17.51 16.76
CA LEU A 43 -0.76 16.81 17.98
C LEU A 43 -1.42 17.38 19.23
N ALA A 44 -1.49 18.71 19.35
CA ALA A 44 -2.17 19.37 20.47
C ALA A 44 -3.68 19.05 20.51
N ALA A 45 -4.33 19.00 19.35
CA ALA A 45 -5.74 18.61 19.25
C ALA A 45 -5.96 17.13 19.63
N LEU A 46 -5.14 16.23 19.11
CA LEU A 46 -5.27 14.78 19.34
C LEU A 46 -4.94 14.36 20.77
N ARG A 47 -4.06 15.08 21.48
CA ARG A 47 -3.75 14.83 22.91
C ARG A 47 -4.96 14.82 23.83
N ARG A 48 -6.02 15.54 23.45
CA ARG A 48 -7.26 15.66 24.24
C ARG A 48 -8.25 14.53 23.98
N LEU A 49 -7.92 13.62 23.04
CA LEU A 49 -8.80 12.55 22.60
C LEU A 49 -8.28 11.18 23.06
N THR A 50 -9.17 10.27 23.39
CA THR A 50 -8.80 8.86 23.58
C THR A 50 -8.73 8.19 22.21
N ILE A 51 -7.52 7.87 21.76
CA ILE A 51 -7.29 7.33 20.41
C ILE A 51 -6.59 5.97 20.43
N SER A 52 -6.95 5.13 19.46
CA SER A 52 -6.20 3.94 19.03
C SER A 52 -5.62 4.23 17.64
N LEU A 53 -4.36 3.89 17.42
CA LEU A 53 -3.62 4.27 16.20
C LEU A 53 -3.23 3.06 15.37
N TRP A 54 -3.47 3.16 14.06
CA TRP A 54 -3.21 2.14 13.05
C TRP A 54 -2.30 2.74 11.97
N GLY A 55 -1.26 2.02 11.55
CA GLY A 55 -0.31 2.52 10.54
C GLY A 55 0.27 1.42 9.67
N HIS A 56 0.58 1.77 8.42
CA HIS A 56 1.23 0.90 7.45
C HIS A 56 2.30 1.66 6.65
N SER A 57 3.38 0.95 6.31
CA SER A 57 4.47 1.36 5.41
C SER A 57 5.54 2.28 6.00
N PHE A 58 6.78 2.09 5.53
CA PHE A 58 7.98 2.76 6.03
C PHE A 58 8.28 4.01 5.19
N ARG A 59 7.90 5.19 5.69
CA ARG A 59 8.40 6.50 5.21
C ARG A 59 9.27 7.13 6.30
N PRO A 60 10.20 8.04 5.98
CA PRO A 60 11.01 8.71 7.01
C PRO A 60 10.18 9.34 8.15
N ALA A 61 8.97 9.84 7.84
CA ALA A 61 8.04 10.37 8.84
C ALA A 61 7.60 9.31 9.88
N TYR A 62 7.57 8.02 9.54
CA TYR A 62 7.21 6.94 10.47
C TYR A 62 8.26 6.72 11.56
N LEU A 63 9.55 7.03 11.31
CA LEU A 63 10.60 6.92 12.31
C LEU A 63 10.36 7.85 13.52
N ARG A 64 9.71 8.99 13.27
CA ARG A 64 9.36 9.98 14.30
C ARG A 64 8.12 9.59 15.10
N LEU A 65 7.32 8.64 14.61
CA LEU A 65 6.07 8.24 15.28
C LEU A 65 6.34 7.62 16.64
N GLY A 66 7.41 6.82 16.79
CA GLY A 66 7.74 6.21 18.08
C GLY A 66 7.78 7.21 19.24
N HIS A 67 8.50 8.31 19.04
CA HIS A 67 8.58 9.38 20.02
C HIS A 67 7.21 10.05 20.25
N VAL A 68 6.48 10.36 19.17
CA VAL A 68 5.16 11.01 19.28
C VAL A 68 4.16 10.13 20.02
N LEU A 69 4.13 8.83 19.74
CA LEU A 69 3.24 7.88 20.39
C LEU A 69 3.54 7.78 21.88
N ARG A 70 4.82 7.70 22.27
CA ARG A 70 5.22 7.53 23.69
C ARG A 70 5.18 8.82 24.51
N SER A 71 5.63 9.92 23.94
CA SER A 71 5.82 11.19 24.67
C SER A 71 4.62 12.13 24.55
N VAL A 72 3.93 12.09 23.41
CA VAL A 72 2.92 13.09 23.07
C VAL A 72 1.51 12.52 23.17
N LEU A 73 1.18 11.48 22.40
CA LEU A 73 -0.19 10.98 22.25
C LEU A 73 -0.59 9.95 23.31
N ARG A 74 0.35 9.10 23.75
CA ARG A 74 0.14 8.05 24.77
C ARG A 74 -1.15 7.24 24.53
N PRO A 75 -1.36 6.68 23.32
CA PRO A 75 -2.57 5.92 23.02
C PRO A 75 -2.67 4.69 23.90
N ARG A 76 -3.90 4.25 24.18
CA ARG A 76 -4.15 3.01 24.95
C ARG A 76 -3.68 1.76 24.22
N CYS A 77 -3.70 1.79 22.89
CA CYS A 77 -3.32 0.67 22.03
C CYS A 77 -2.70 1.20 20.72
N VAL A 78 -1.63 0.53 20.28
CA VAL A 78 -0.99 0.75 18.99
C VAL A 78 -1.01 -0.58 18.22
N LEU A 79 -1.54 -0.54 17.01
CA LEU A 79 -1.55 -1.69 16.10
C LEU A 79 -0.71 -1.35 14.86
N GLY A 80 0.43 -2.02 14.71
CA GLY A 80 1.26 -1.96 13.51
C GLY A 80 0.88 -3.06 12.53
N LEU A 81 0.47 -2.71 11.31
CA LEU A 81 0.11 -3.66 10.27
C LEU A 81 1.07 -3.51 9.09
N THR A 82 1.61 -4.63 8.62
CA THR A 82 2.51 -4.65 7.46
C THR A 82 2.25 -5.91 6.65
N ALA A 83 2.11 -5.75 5.33
CA ALA A 83 1.85 -6.87 4.43
C ALA A 83 3.13 -7.61 4.01
N THR A 84 4.27 -6.91 3.96
CA THR A 84 5.49 -7.42 3.30
C THR A 84 6.76 -7.30 4.14
N ALA A 85 6.66 -6.89 5.41
CA ALA A 85 7.86 -6.78 6.25
C ALA A 85 8.53 -8.15 6.43
N THR A 86 9.83 -8.18 6.16
CA THR A 86 10.69 -9.28 6.56
C THR A 86 10.76 -9.35 8.10
N ALA A 87 11.20 -10.48 8.66
CA ALA A 87 11.33 -10.61 10.10
C ALA A 87 12.23 -9.51 10.73
N PRO A 88 13.39 -9.14 10.14
CA PRO A 88 14.18 -8.00 10.61
C PRO A 88 13.41 -6.68 10.56
N THR A 89 12.76 -6.35 9.44
CA THR A 89 11.98 -5.11 9.30
C THR A 89 10.82 -5.04 10.29
N ALA A 90 10.14 -6.17 10.54
CA ALA A 90 9.05 -6.22 11.52
C ALA A 90 9.56 -5.94 12.95
N LYS A 91 10.75 -6.45 13.28
CA LYS A 91 11.40 -6.19 14.57
C LYS A 91 11.77 -4.71 14.73
N GLU A 92 12.40 -4.11 13.72
CA GLU A 92 12.72 -2.68 13.71
C GLU A 92 11.47 -1.80 13.88
N VAL A 93 10.38 -2.13 13.16
CA VAL A 93 9.11 -1.41 13.29
C VAL A 93 8.54 -1.55 14.71
N ALA A 94 8.59 -2.74 15.30
CA ALA A 94 8.14 -2.96 16.67
C ALA A 94 8.96 -2.13 17.68
N GLU A 95 10.28 -2.05 17.51
CA GLU A 95 11.17 -1.23 18.33
C GLU A 95 10.86 0.27 18.18
N VAL A 96 10.70 0.76 16.95
CA VAL A 96 10.33 2.16 16.67
C VAL A 96 9.00 2.49 17.37
N LEU A 97 8.00 1.63 17.24
CA LEU A 97 6.68 1.82 17.86
C LEU A 97 6.69 1.60 19.38
N GLY A 98 7.75 1.00 19.94
CA GLY A 98 7.85 0.69 21.37
C GLY A 98 6.90 -0.44 21.79
N LEU A 99 6.67 -1.41 20.91
CA LEU A 99 5.84 -2.58 21.21
C LEU A 99 6.59 -3.57 22.09
N ALA A 100 5.88 -4.23 23.01
CA ALA A 100 6.48 -5.22 23.89
C ALA A 100 6.98 -6.46 23.10
N PRO A 101 8.06 -7.13 23.57
CA PRO A 101 8.52 -8.38 22.98
C PRO A 101 7.39 -9.43 22.90
N GLY A 102 7.39 -10.26 21.86
CA GLY A 102 6.39 -11.32 21.66
C GLY A 102 5.02 -10.85 21.15
N ARG A 103 4.84 -9.55 20.87
CA ARG A 103 3.61 -8.99 20.27
C ARG A 103 3.65 -8.90 18.74
N VAL A 104 4.64 -9.52 18.10
CA VAL A 104 4.75 -9.56 16.64
C VAL A 104 4.12 -10.87 16.15
N LEU A 105 2.94 -10.75 15.54
CA LEU A 105 2.29 -11.86 14.86
C LEU A 105 2.71 -11.83 13.39
N ARG A 106 3.21 -12.97 12.89
CA ARG A 106 3.60 -13.11 11.50
C ARG A 106 3.03 -14.41 10.95
N GLU A 107 2.05 -14.26 10.08
CA GLU A 107 1.60 -15.35 9.22
C GLU A 107 2.34 -15.21 7.89
N ALA A 108 2.96 -16.29 7.43
CA ALA A 108 3.57 -16.31 6.12
C ALA A 108 3.43 -17.68 5.47
N PRO A 109 2.37 -17.87 4.67
CA PRO A 109 2.46 -18.76 3.54
C PRO A 109 2.57 -17.94 2.25
N LEU A 110 3.51 -18.33 1.38
CA LEU A 110 3.28 -18.15 -0.04
C LEU A 110 2.01 -18.94 -0.36
N ARG A 111 1.06 -18.34 -1.09
CA ARG A 111 -0.17 -19.07 -1.41
C ARG A 111 0.16 -20.28 -2.29
N ASP A 112 -0.39 -21.45 -1.97
CA ASP A 112 -0.08 -22.71 -2.67
C ASP A 112 -0.44 -22.69 -4.17
N ASN A 113 -1.34 -21.78 -4.54
CA ASN A 113 -1.72 -21.55 -5.93
C ASN A 113 -0.75 -20.64 -6.70
N LEU A 114 0.34 -20.16 -6.09
CA LEU A 114 1.37 -19.37 -6.75
C LEU A 114 2.55 -20.25 -7.19
N ARG A 115 2.69 -20.41 -8.50
CA ARG A 115 3.85 -21.04 -9.14
C ARG A 115 4.88 -19.95 -9.46
N LEU A 116 6.05 -20.01 -8.84
CA LEU A 116 7.16 -19.09 -9.11
C LEU A 116 8.11 -19.71 -10.14
N ARG A 117 8.44 -18.96 -11.20
CA ARG A 117 9.40 -19.37 -12.21
C ARG A 117 10.31 -18.21 -12.59
N VAL A 118 11.59 -18.51 -12.77
CA VAL A 118 12.61 -17.56 -13.25
C VAL A 118 13.11 -18.06 -14.59
N LEU A 119 13.01 -17.23 -15.62
CA LEU A 119 13.59 -17.48 -16.93
C LEU A 119 14.81 -16.58 -17.10
N HIS A 120 15.98 -17.19 -17.25
CA HIS A 120 17.20 -16.45 -17.55
C HIS A 120 17.21 -16.10 -19.04
N MET A 121 17.41 -14.83 -19.34
CA MET A 121 17.48 -14.33 -20.71
C MET A 121 18.83 -13.64 -20.95
N PRO A 122 19.81 -14.32 -21.57
CA PRO A 122 21.08 -13.71 -21.93
C PRO A 122 20.86 -12.57 -22.94
N GLY A 123 21.59 -11.45 -22.78
CA GLY A 123 21.52 -10.32 -23.74
C GLY A 123 20.41 -9.28 -23.49
N CYS A 124 19.74 -9.30 -22.32
CA CYS A 124 18.69 -8.34 -21.97
C CYS A 124 19.14 -6.89 -21.72
N THR A 125 20.38 -6.54 -22.06
CA THR A 125 20.80 -5.14 -22.19
C THR A 125 20.13 -4.47 -23.41
N GLU A 126 19.62 -5.27 -24.36
CA GLU A 126 18.85 -4.78 -25.50
C GLU A 126 17.35 -5.01 -25.29
N SER A 127 16.57 -3.94 -25.36
CA SER A 127 15.12 -3.90 -25.11
C SER A 127 14.28 -4.85 -25.99
N GLY A 128 14.83 -5.42 -27.07
CA GLY A 128 14.11 -6.29 -28.01
C GLY A 128 13.93 -7.73 -27.53
N THR A 129 14.94 -8.33 -26.89
CA THR A 129 14.96 -9.76 -26.54
C THR A 129 13.92 -10.12 -25.48
N SER A 130 13.73 -9.24 -24.49
CA SER A 130 12.73 -9.44 -23.43
C SER A 130 11.29 -9.35 -23.93
N ARG A 131 11.03 -8.53 -24.96
CA ARG A 131 9.70 -8.40 -25.58
C ARG A 131 9.31 -9.62 -26.38
N ALA A 132 10.25 -10.16 -27.16
CA ALA A 132 10.02 -11.39 -27.92
C ALA A 132 9.67 -12.55 -26.98
N ALA A 133 10.38 -12.70 -25.87
CA ALA A 133 10.09 -13.72 -24.87
C ALA A 133 8.73 -13.52 -24.20
N LEU A 134 8.36 -12.28 -23.84
CA LEU A 134 7.03 -11.98 -23.31
C LEU A 134 5.93 -12.37 -24.31
N LEU A 135 6.08 -12.01 -25.58
CA LEU A 135 5.13 -12.37 -26.64
C LEU A 135 5.02 -13.88 -26.81
N GLN A 136 6.13 -14.59 -26.75
CA GLN A 136 6.13 -16.05 -26.80
C GLN A 136 5.33 -16.63 -25.62
N LEU A 137 5.60 -16.19 -24.39
CA LEU A 137 4.88 -16.64 -23.19
C LEU A 137 3.36 -16.38 -23.28
N LEU A 138 2.97 -15.18 -23.73
CA LEU A 138 1.57 -14.81 -23.92
C LEU A 138 0.87 -15.67 -24.97
N ARG A 139 1.59 -16.13 -26.00
CA ARG A 139 1.03 -16.95 -27.07
C ARG A 139 1.09 -18.45 -26.79
N THR A 140 1.89 -18.89 -25.84
CA THR A 140 2.03 -20.31 -25.48
C THR A 140 1.44 -20.57 -24.12
N GLU A 141 2.21 -20.36 -23.07
CA GLU A 141 1.91 -20.82 -21.71
C GLU A 141 0.83 -20.01 -21.02
N LEU A 142 0.72 -18.72 -21.36
CA LEU A 142 -0.26 -17.80 -20.80
C LEU A 142 -1.42 -17.54 -21.76
N ARG A 143 -1.54 -18.31 -22.86
CA ARG A 143 -2.61 -18.13 -23.86
C ARG A 143 -4.00 -18.21 -23.23
N ASP A 144 -4.18 -19.17 -22.33
CA ASP A 144 -5.46 -19.45 -21.69
C ASP A 144 -5.62 -18.69 -20.35
N ALA A 145 -4.66 -17.81 -20.01
CA ALA A 145 -4.76 -16.99 -18.82
C ALA A 145 -5.87 -15.95 -19.01
N ALA A 146 -6.83 -15.91 -18.07
CA ALA A 146 -7.91 -14.93 -18.10
C ALA A 146 -7.41 -13.47 -18.02
N SER A 147 -6.27 -13.25 -17.36
CA SER A 147 -5.64 -11.94 -17.23
C SER A 147 -4.16 -12.07 -16.92
N VAL A 148 -3.34 -11.15 -17.45
CA VAL A 148 -1.89 -11.11 -17.20
C VAL A 148 -1.47 -9.71 -16.75
N LEU A 149 -0.68 -9.63 -15.68
CA LEU A 149 -0.03 -8.39 -15.23
C LEU A 149 1.46 -8.43 -15.61
N VAL A 150 1.92 -7.40 -16.31
CA VAL A 150 3.32 -7.22 -16.69
C VAL A 150 3.90 -6.03 -15.92
N TYR A 151 4.88 -6.30 -15.05
CA TYR A 151 5.61 -5.25 -14.34
C TYR A 151 6.85 -4.85 -15.12
N VAL A 152 7.08 -3.54 -15.21
CA VAL A 152 8.26 -2.94 -15.85
C VAL A 152 8.96 -2.00 -14.88
N GLY A 153 10.24 -1.70 -15.13
CA GLY A 153 11.04 -0.86 -14.24
C GLY A 153 10.71 0.63 -14.34
N MET A 154 10.33 1.11 -15.52
CA MET A 154 10.10 2.53 -15.81
C MET A 154 8.70 2.78 -16.38
N GLN A 155 8.14 3.96 -16.13
CA GLN A 155 6.78 4.31 -16.57
C GLN A 155 6.62 4.27 -18.10
N TRP A 156 7.60 4.81 -18.84
CA TRP A 156 7.57 4.84 -20.30
C TRP A 156 7.59 3.43 -20.92
N GLN A 157 8.23 2.46 -20.25
CA GLN A 157 8.24 1.07 -20.69
C GLN A 157 6.83 0.46 -20.64
N ALA A 158 5.96 0.91 -19.72
CA ALA A 158 4.61 0.38 -19.61
C ALA A 158 3.78 0.77 -20.84
N ASP A 159 3.90 2.03 -21.26
CA ASP A 159 3.25 2.52 -22.48
C ASP A 159 3.79 1.84 -23.74
N GLU A 160 5.09 1.59 -23.79
CA GLU A 160 5.72 0.92 -24.92
C GLU A 160 5.30 -0.54 -25.05
N VAL A 161 5.38 -1.32 -23.95
CA VAL A 161 4.93 -2.71 -23.94
C VAL A 161 3.45 -2.82 -24.31
N ALA A 162 2.59 -1.95 -23.77
CA ALA A 162 1.17 -1.96 -24.11
C ALA A 162 0.93 -1.69 -25.61
N ARG A 163 1.66 -0.74 -26.19
CA ARG A 163 1.59 -0.43 -27.63
C ARG A 163 2.09 -1.58 -28.50
N ASP A 164 3.21 -2.18 -28.15
CA ASP A 164 3.80 -3.29 -28.91
C ASP A 164 2.87 -4.51 -28.94
N LEU A 165 2.21 -4.79 -27.81
CA LEU A 165 1.21 -5.86 -27.70
C LEU A 165 -0.03 -5.58 -28.58
N GLN A 166 -0.52 -4.35 -28.57
CA GLN A 166 -1.69 -3.94 -29.36
C GLN A 166 -1.37 -3.94 -30.86
N SER A 167 -0.40 -3.13 -31.27
CA SER A 167 -0.09 -2.86 -32.68
C SER A 167 0.65 -4.01 -33.36
N GLY A 168 1.56 -4.68 -32.64
CA GLY A 168 2.41 -5.71 -33.21
C GLY A 168 1.85 -7.13 -33.08
N SER A 169 0.86 -7.35 -32.21
CA SER A 169 0.41 -8.71 -31.87
C SER A 169 -1.10 -8.89 -31.71
N GLY A 170 -1.88 -7.81 -31.78
CA GLY A 170 -3.34 -7.86 -31.63
C GLY A 170 -3.81 -8.25 -30.23
N ILE A 171 -2.92 -8.20 -29.23
CA ILE A 171 -3.24 -8.55 -27.84
C ILE A 171 -3.79 -7.30 -27.15
N ALA A 172 -4.99 -7.42 -26.57
CA ALA A 172 -5.57 -6.35 -25.78
C ALA A 172 -4.72 -6.10 -24.52
N ALA A 173 -4.07 -4.94 -24.48
CA ALA A 173 -3.22 -4.53 -23.36
C ALA A 173 -3.52 -3.07 -22.96
N SER A 174 -3.16 -2.68 -21.74
CA SER A 174 -3.25 -1.29 -21.28
C SER A 174 -2.15 -1.01 -20.27
N SER A 175 -1.56 0.19 -20.35
CA SER A 175 -0.54 0.64 -19.41
C SER A 175 -1.16 1.35 -18.20
N TYR A 176 -0.59 1.10 -17.02
CA TYR A 176 -0.99 1.72 -15.75
C TYR A 176 0.25 2.24 -15.01
N HIS A 177 0.30 3.53 -14.73
CA HIS A 177 1.34 4.16 -13.91
C HIS A 177 0.84 5.50 -13.32
N ALA A 178 1.58 6.05 -12.35
CA ALA A 178 1.16 7.21 -11.57
C ALA A 178 0.94 8.49 -12.40
N ALA A 179 1.65 8.65 -13.52
CA ALA A 179 1.50 9.80 -14.43
C ALA A 179 0.27 9.69 -15.36
N ARG A 180 -0.45 8.56 -15.38
CA ARG A 180 -1.74 8.45 -16.11
C ARG A 180 -2.81 9.28 -15.39
N ARG A 181 -3.70 9.90 -16.17
CA ARG A 181 -4.84 10.67 -15.63
C ARG A 181 -5.68 9.79 -14.68
N HIS A 182 -6.17 10.36 -13.59
CA HIS A 182 -6.97 9.67 -12.57
C HIS A 182 -8.15 8.86 -13.16
N LEU A 183 -8.85 9.43 -14.15
CA LEU A 183 -9.97 8.79 -14.84
C LEU A 183 -9.57 7.52 -15.62
N VAL A 184 -8.31 7.43 -16.04
CA VAL A 184 -7.76 6.24 -16.73
C VAL A 184 -7.34 5.17 -15.73
N ARG A 185 -7.09 5.56 -14.47
CA ARG A 185 -6.66 4.66 -13.38
C ARG A 185 -7.83 4.01 -12.62
N THR A 186 -9.06 4.42 -12.91
CA THR A 186 -10.29 4.00 -12.21
C THR A 186 -11.22 3.15 -13.06
N ARG A 187 -10.76 2.74 -14.26
CA ARG A 187 -11.44 1.79 -15.14
C ARG A 187 -10.96 0.37 -14.90
#